data_AF-A0A0H4IRF3-F1
#
_entry.id   AF-A0A0H4IRF3-F1
#
_cell.length_a   1.000
_cell.length_b   1.000
_cell.length_c   1.000
_cell.angle_alpha   90.00
_cell.angle_beta   90.00
_cell.angle_gamma   90.00
#
_symmetry.space_group_name_H-M   'P 1'
#
loop_
_entity.id
_entity.type
_entity.pdbx_description
1 polymer ?
#
loop_
_entity_poly.entity_id
_entity_poly.type
_entity_poly.pdbx_seq_one_letter_code
_entity_poly.pdbx_strand_id
1 'polypeptide(L)'
;LTGNLKHFAPYAKVAHIDIDPAEIGKNIPTQIPIVSDTKEALSQLLDQAVESPKTAEWLEKLSQYKQEYPLWYKHDPNGMCPQWVIEAVHKVTNGNAIVATDVG
;
A
#
# COMPACT_ATOMS: atom_id res chain seq x y z
N LEU A 1 -5.90 10.03 -2.67
CA LEU A 1 -6.64 10.82 -1.66
C LEU A 1 -6.70 10.02 -0.36
N THR A 2 -6.29 10.60 0.76
CA THR A 2 -6.18 9.96 2.09
C THR A 2 -7.47 9.99 2.91
N GLY A 3 -8.60 10.35 2.29
CA GLY A 3 -9.84 10.64 3.01
C GLY A 3 -9.73 11.94 3.81
N ASN A 4 -10.28 11.97 5.03
CA ASN A 4 -10.18 13.14 5.91
C ASN A 4 -8.80 13.16 6.61
N LEU A 5 -7.99 14.18 6.30
CA LEU A 5 -6.63 14.34 6.82
C LEU A 5 -6.54 14.33 8.36
N LYS A 6 -7.58 14.81 9.07
CA LYS A 6 -7.60 14.79 10.55
C LYS A 6 -7.64 13.38 11.13
N HIS A 7 -8.13 12.41 10.37
CA HIS A 7 -8.27 11.02 10.80
C HIS A 7 -7.23 10.10 10.14
N PHE A 8 -6.38 10.64 9.27
CA PHE A 8 -5.35 9.85 8.60
C PHE A 8 -4.12 9.71 9.50
N ALA A 9 -3.80 8.47 9.87
CA ALA A 9 -2.62 8.11 10.66
C ALA A 9 -2.38 9.02 11.90
N PRO A 10 -3.40 9.26 12.76
CA PRO A 10 -3.35 10.32 13.78
C PRO A 10 -2.29 10.11 14.87
N TYR A 11 -1.77 8.89 15.00
CA TYR A 11 -0.76 8.52 16.00
C TYR A 11 0.58 8.11 15.38
N ALA A 12 0.76 8.30 14.07
CA ALA A 12 1.96 7.87 13.38
C ALA A 12 3.07 8.94 13.44
N LYS A 13 4.33 8.48 13.53
CA LYS A 13 5.48 9.28 13.13
C LYS A 13 5.70 9.06 11.63
N VAL A 14 5.65 10.13 10.85
CA VAL A 14 5.69 10.09 9.39
C VAL A 14 7.11 10.33 8.89
N ALA A 15 7.67 9.30 8.27
CA ALA A 15 8.82 9.41 7.39
C ALA A 15 8.34 9.46 5.95
N HIS A 16 8.80 10.44 5.16
CA HIS A 16 8.38 10.63 3.78
C HIS A 16 9.62 10.77 2.90
N ILE A 17 9.75 9.85 1.95
CA ILE A 17 10.81 9.85 0.93
C ILE A 17 10.17 10.27 -0.39
N ASP A 18 10.56 11.42 -0.91
CA ASP A 18 10.11 11.91 -2.22
C ASP A 18 11.28 12.60 -2.93
N ILE A 19 11.35 12.50 -4.26
CA ILE A 19 12.38 13.16 -5.03
C ILE A 19 12.06 14.65 -5.24
N ASP A 20 10.78 15.02 -5.17
CA ASP A 20 10.31 16.40 -5.26
C ASP A 20 10.15 17.00 -3.84
N PRO A 21 10.98 18.00 -3.47
CA PRO A 21 10.83 18.70 -2.20
C PRO A 21 9.45 19.31 -1.97
N ALA A 22 8.71 19.66 -3.03
CA ALA A 22 7.41 20.31 -2.92
C ALA A 22 6.29 19.38 -2.43
N GLU A 23 6.46 18.06 -2.53
CA GLU A 23 5.48 17.08 -2.04
C GLU A 23 5.70 16.75 -0.55
N ILE A 24 6.91 16.95 -0.03
CA ILE A 24 7.22 16.76 1.38
C ILE A 24 6.45 17.76 2.25
N GLY A 25 5.62 17.25 3.17
CA GLY A 25 4.84 18.10 4.08
C GLY A 25 3.64 18.80 3.45
N LYS A 26 3.38 18.63 2.15
CA LYS A 26 2.31 19.33 1.41
C LYS A 26 0.91 19.08 1.98
N ASN A 27 0.59 17.80 2.25
CA ASN A 27 -0.73 17.39 2.75
C ASN A 27 -0.67 16.81 4.18
N ILE A 28 0.44 16.15 4.53
CA ILE A 28 0.65 15.49 5.81
C ILE A 28 1.93 16.03 6.45
N PRO A 29 1.87 16.63 7.65
CA PRO A 29 3.07 17.05 8.37
C PRO A 29 4.05 15.90 8.53
N THR A 30 5.27 16.09 8.03
CA THR A 30 6.32 15.06 7.97
C THR A 30 7.39 15.33 9.02
N GLN A 31 7.67 14.37 9.89
CA GLN A 31 8.69 14.52 10.93
C GLN A 31 10.08 14.07 10.48
N ILE A 32 10.15 13.15 9.51
CA ILE A 32 11.41 12.65 8.94
C ILE A 32 11.35 12.83 7.42
N PRO A 33 11.67 14.03 6.90
CA PRO A 33 11.68 14.31 5.47
C PRO A 33 12.98 13.80 4.83
N ILE A 34 12.88 13.08 3.72
CA ILE A 34 14.02 12.59 2.95
C ILE A 34 13.79 12.98 1.49
N VAL A 35 14.57 13.94 0.99
CA VAL A 35 14.53 14.34 -0.42
C VAL A 35 15.55 13.52 -1.20
N SER A 36 15.11 12.49 -1.92
CA SER A 36 15.99 11.56 -2.64
C SER A 36 15.22 10.75 -3.67
N ASP A 37 15.94 10.15 -4.61
CA ASP A 37 15.47 8.94 -5.27
C ASP A 37 15.19 7.85 -4.20
N THR A 38 14.00 7.28 -4.20
CA THR A 38 13.56 6.28 -3.23
C THR A 38 14.40 5.01 -3.28
N LYS A 39 14.89 4.60 -4.46
CA LYS A 39 15.76 3.44 -4.61
C LYS A 39 17.06 3.65 -3.84
N GLU A 40 17.70 4.80 -4.02
CA GLU A 40 18.96 5.14 -3.37
C GLU A 40 18.78 5.27 -1.84
N ALA A 41 17.69 5.89 -1.40
CA ALA A 41 17.38 6.03 0.02
C ALA A 41 17.13 4.67 0.69
N LEU A 42 16.40 3.76 0.03
CA LEU A 42 16.16 2.40 0.54
C LEU A 42 17.44 1.56 0.55
N SER A 43 18.29 1.67 -0.48
CA SER A 43 19.60 0.99 -0.50
C SER A 43 20.45 1.41 0.70
N GLN A 44 20.57 2.72 0.96
CA GLN A 44 21.32 3.20 2.13
C GLN A 44 20.71 2.76 3.46
N LEU A 45 19.38 2.65 3.55
CA LEU A 45 18.69 2.17 4.75
C LEU A 45 18.94 0.68 4.99
N LEU A 46 18.96 -0.13 3.93
CA LEU A 46 19.25 -1.56 4.01
C LEU A 46 20.70 -1.85 4.40
N ASP A 47 21.63 -0.98 4.03
CA ASP A 47 23.04 -1.07 4.43
C ASP A 47 23.26 -0.72 5.91
N GLN A 48 22.26 -0.14 6.59
CA GLN A 48 22.34 0.10 8.03
C GLN A 48 22.11 -1.20 8.80
N ALA A 49 23.02 -1.51 9.72
CA ALA A 49 22.82 -2.58 10.69
C ALA A 49 21.83 -2.15 11.79
N VAL A 50 20.53 -2.23 11.48
CA VAL A 50 19.45 -1.99 12.44
C VAL A 50 18.88 -3.31 12.94
N GLU A 51 18.72 -3.42 14.26
CA GLU A 51 17.96 -4.51 14.86
C GLU A 51 16.49 -4.40 14.43
N SER A 52 15.93 -5.51 13.96
CA SER A 52 14.52 -5.53 13.57
C SER A 52 13.63 -5.31 14.78
N PRO A 53 12.63 -4.40 14.72
CA PRO A 53 11.71 -4.21 15.82
C PRO A 53 10.89 -5.49 16.06
N LYS A 54 10.47 -5.71 17.31
CA LYS A 54 9.53 -6.80 17.65
C LYS A 54 8.14 -6.46 17.11
N THR A 55 7.80 -7.00 15.95
CA THR A 55 6.55 -6.70 15.22
C THR A 55 5.57 -7.86 15.17
N ALA A 56 5.86 -8.98 15.85
CA ALA A 56 5.05 -10.21 15.77
C ALA A 56 3.56 -9.99 16.09
N GLU A 57 3.25 -9.34 17.22
CA GLU A 57 1.86 -9.04 17.62
C GLU A 57 1.14 -8.15 16.60
N TRP A 58 1.87 -7.20 16.01
CA TRP A 58 1.33 -6.32 14.98
C TRP A 58 1.02 -7.09 13.68
N LEU A 59 1.92 -7.97 13.26
CA LEU A 59 1.72 -8.82 12.08
C LEU A 59 0.58 -9.82 12.29
N GLU A 60 0.43 -10.37 13.49
CA GLU A 60 -0.70 -11.24 13.85
C GLU A 60 -2.03 -10.49 13.73
N LYS A 61 -2.12 -9.29 14.30
CA LYS A 61 -3.30 -8.43 14.19
C LYS A 61 -3.67 -8.12 12.74
N LEU A 62 -2.68 -7.79 11.89
CA LEU A 62 -2.91 -7.55 10.46
C LEU A 62 -3.37 -8.82 9.73
N SER A 63 -2.84 -9.98 10.09
CA SER A 63 -3.28 -11.26 9.55
C SER A 63 -4.74 -11.56 9.91
N GLN A 64 -5.16 -11.28 11.16
CA GLN A 64 -6.55 -11.41 11.59
C GLN A 64 -7.46 -10.50 10.75
N TYR A 65 -7.10 -9.23 10.56
CA TYR A 65 -7.88 -8.32 9.72
C TYR A 65 -8.01 -8.78 8.27
N LYS A 66 -6.95 -9.36 7.69
CA LYS A 66 -7.01 -9.90 6.34
C LYS A 66 -7.98 -11.08 6.23
N GLN A 67 -8.13 -11.87 7.29
CA GLN A 67 -9.07 -13.00 7.35
C GLN A 67 -10.51 -12.53 7.62
N GLU A 68 -10.69 -11.56 8.49
CA GLU A 68 -12.02 -11.02 8.86
C GLU A 68 -12.62 -10.14 7.76
N TYR A 69 -11.80 -9.35 7.07
CA TYR A 69 -12.23 -8.38 6.07
C TYR A 69 -11.50 -8.60 4.72
N PRO A 70 -11.64 -9.78 4.08
CA PRO A 70 -11.04 -10.01 2.78
C PRO A 70 -11.72 -9.17 1.71
N LEU A 71 -11.08 -9.01 0.55
CA LEU A 71 -11.80 -8.61 -0.65
C LEU A 71 -12.76 -9.74 -1.03
N TRP A 72 -14.06 -9.42 -1.16
CA TRP A 72 -15.09 -10.38 -1.51
C TRP A 72 -16.08 -9.75 -2.49
N TYR A 73 -16.78 -10.59 -3.25
CA TYR A 73 -17.89 -10.19 -4.09
C TYR A 73 -18.91 -11.33 -4.17
N LYS A 74 -20.18 -10.98 -4.37
CA LYS A 74 -21.25 -11.97 -4.56
C LYS A 74 -21.19 -12.51 -5.97
N HIS A 75 -21.09 -13.83 -6.12
CA HIS A 75 -21.21 -14.46 -7.42
C HIS A 75 -22.68 -14.41 -7.89
N ASP A 76 -22.91 -13.88 -9.07
CA ASP A 76 -24.20 -13.97 -9.75
C ASP A 76 -24.25 -15.29 -10.53
N PRO A 77 -25.15 -16.25 -10.20
CA PRO A 77 -25.25 -17.50 -10.95
C PRO A 77 -25.74 -17.29 -12.39
N ASN A 78 -26.35 -16.14 -12.69
CA ASN A 78 -26.96 -15.84 -13.99
C ASN A 78 -26.19 -14.77 -14.78
N GLY A 79 -25.03 -14.30 -14.28
CA GLY A 79 -24.30 -13.17 -14.85
C GLY A 79 -22.80 -13.21 -14.61
N MET A 80 -22.08 -12.28 -15.23
CA MET A 80 -20.64 -12.08 -14.98
C MET A 80 -20.42 -10.94 -14.00
N CYS A 81 -19.65 -11.20 -12.95
CA CYS A 81 -19.18 -10.17 -12.03
C CYS A 81 -17.87 -9.55 -12.55
N PRO A 82 -17.71 -8.22 -12.58
CA PRO A 82 -16.46 -7.59 -13.04
C PRO A 82 -15.22 -8.08 -12.28
N GLN A 83 -15.34 -8.27 -10.96
CA GLN A 83 -14.27 -8.80 -10.10
C GLN A 83 -13.83 -10.20 -10.57
N TRP A 84 -14.79 -11.06 -10.91
CA TRP A 84 -14.52 -12.40 -11.42
C TRP A 84 -13.76 -12.38 -12.74
N VAL A 85 -14.12 -11.46 -13.65
CA VAL A 85 -13.42 -11.30 -14.93
C VAL A 85 -11.96 -10.93 -14.70
N ILE A 86 -11.67 -9.97 -13.82
CA ILE A 86 -10.29 -9.57 -13.50
C ILE A 86 -9.52 -10.72 -12.83
N GLU A 87 -10.14 -11.47 -11.93
CA GLU A 87 -9.53 -12.67 -11.33
C GLU A 87 -9.23 -13.75 -12.37
N ALA A 88 -10.12 -13.98 -13.33
CA ALA A 88 -9.92 -14.96 -14.40
C ALA A 88 -8.74 -14.55 -15.30
N VAL A 89 -8.64 -13.27 -15.67
CA VAL A 89 -7.51 -12.73 -16.42
C VAL A 89 -6.20 -12.92 -15.65
N HIS A 90 -6.18 -12.62 -14.35
CA HIS A 90 -5.01 -12.84 -13.50
C HIS A 90 -4.57 -14.32 -13.49
N LYS A 91 -5.53 -15.25 -13.33
CA LYS A 91 -5.27 -16.70 -13.32
C LYS A 91 -4.67 -17.18 -14.65
N VAL A 92 -5.22 -16.75 -15.79
CA VAL A 92 -4.74 -17.20 -17.11
C VAL A 92 -3.36 -16.61 -17.45
N THR A 93 -3.08 -15.39 -16.98
CA THR A 93 -1.82 -14.69 -17.23
C THR A 93 -0.75 -14.98 -16.18
N ASN A 94 -1.10 -15.72 -15.11
CA ASN A 94 -0.30 -15.88 -13.90
C ASN A 94 0.20 -14.53 -13.34
N GLY A 95 -0.59 -13.47 -13.48
CA GLY A 95 -0.24 -12.12 -13.03
C GLY A 95 0.84 -11.41 -13.85
N ASN A 96 1.25 -11.94 -15.01
CA ASN A 96 2.34 -11.36 -15.81
C ASN A 96 1.88 -10.43 -16.94
N ALA A 97 0.58 -10.15 -17.04
CA ALA A 97 0.06 -9.24 -18.04
C ALA A 97 0.32 -7.77 -17.68
N ILE A 98 0.59 -6.95 -18.69
CA ILE A 98 0.52 -5.49 -18.57
C ILE A 98 -0.97 -5.11 -18.56
N VAL A 99 -1.40 -4.38 -17.54
CA VAL A 99 -2.81 -3.95 -17.37
C VAL A 99 -2.89 -2.44 -17.58
N ALA A 100 -3.80 -2.00 -18.45
CA ALA A 100 -4.17 -0.60 -18.63
C ALA A 100 -5.68 -0.46 -18.40
N THR A 101 -6.11 0.60 -17.72
CA THR A 101 -7.51 0.86 -17.39
C THR A 101 -7.90 2.27 -17.81
N ASP A 102 -9.17 2.47 -18.14
CA ASP A 102 -9.78 3.80 -18.14
C ASP A 102 -10.17 4.19 -16.69
N VAL A 103 -11.05 5.17 -16.52
CA VAL A 103 -11.55 5.65 -15.22
C VAL A 103 -12.90 5.01 -14.87
N GLY A 104 -13.07 4.56 -13.62
CA GLY A 104 -14.30 3.96 -13.10
C GLY A 104 -14.35 3.92 -11.57
#